data_AF-A0AAQ3SVF3-F1
#
_entry.id   AF-A0AAQ3SVF3-F1
#
_cell.length_a   1.000
_cell.length_b   1.000
_cell.length_c   1.000
_cell.angle_alpha   90.00
_cell.angle_beta   90.00
_cell.angle_gamma   90.00
#
_symmetry.space_group_name_H-M   'P 1'
#
loop_
_entity.id
_entity.type
_entity.pdbx_description
1 polymer ?
#
loop_
_entity_poly.entity_id
_entity_poly.type
_entity_poly.pdbx_seq_one_letter_code
_entity_poly.pdbx_strand_id
1 'polypeptide(L)'
;MSILHYKHFPYAPSPHLLRRLRAYEARHRRCAPGTPLYAKAVDQLRSGRSAADLECSYVVWLPFDGLGNRMLSMVSGFLYALLTDRVFLAALPPDSDDLFCEPFPGATWRLPADDFLHVAKLFGVGQRPDRSYSSLLDRKEIAVPDDPAANATAAPPVPPAYVYLSLGWLLTDRIFFCGEHQVAIKKVNWLLQYSDLYYAPSLYAVAEFQDELRRLFPAMESVSHLLARYLLHPSNSVWAIVTRYYRSNLAPAGRQIGVQIRMYGHSSIPADDMYKQILACSRQERILPAAAETGGGGDGSNNNDTRTTTAILIASLYGDYYKRLRSRYAAARGGAVGVFQPTHEERQATESLAHNRKALAEIYLLSFSDELLTSGLSTFGYVAASLAGVRPAILLTAFDHKVPATPCRRAVSMEPCNLTPPRDVECRGKAVDKEDLARHVRVCEDWEHGVKFFD
;
A
#
# COMPACT_ATOMS: atom_id res chain seq x y z
N MET A 1 6.78 -14.96 14.37
CA MET A 1 8.14 -14.39 14.55
C MET A 1 8.16 -12.86 14.57
N SER A 2 7.39 -12.16 13.72
CA SER A 2 7.40 -10.68 13.70
C SER A 2 6.84 -9.99 14.95
N ILE A 3 5.97 -10.67 15.71
CA ILE A 3 5.28 -10.09 16.89
C ILE A 3 6.23 -9.57 17.98
N LEU A 4 7.46 -10.10 18.04
CA LEU A 4 8.48 -9.71 19.02
C LEU A 4 9.11 -8.33 18.72
N HIS A 5 8.86 -7.77 17.53
CA HIS A 5 9.46 -6.50 17.08
C HIS A 5 8.46 -5.34 17.07
N TYR A 6 7.16 -5.64 17.04
CA TYR A 6 6.10 -4.63 17.04
C TYR A 6 5.62 -4.35 18.47
N LYS A 7 5.55 -3.07 18.82
CA LYS A 7 5.13 -2.62 20.15
C LYS A 7 3.65 -2.21 20.22
N HIS A 8 3.03 -1.88 19.09
CA HIS A 8 1.67 -1.35 19.04
C HIS A 8 0.78 -2.17 18.10
N PHE A 9 -0.41 -2.52 18.59
CA PHE A 9 -1.47 -3.20 17.85
C PHE A 9 -2.80 -2.53 18.16
N PRO A 10 -3.07 -1.35 17.57
CA PRO A 10 -4.22 -0.54 17.96
C PRO A 10 -5.56 -1.18 17.58
N TYR A 11 -5.56 -2.08 16.60
CA TYR A 11 -6.78 -2.70 16.08
C TYR A 11 -6.69 -4.21 16.09
N ALA A 12 -7.75 -4.85 16.60
CA ALA A 12 -7.97 -6.28 16.47
C ALA A 12 -8.85 -6.56 15.25
N PRO A 13 -8.60 -7.65 14.50
CA PRO A 13 -9.48 -8.03 13.40
C PRO A 13 -10.87 -8.39 13.91
N SER A 14 -11.92 -7.94 13.22
CA SER A 14 -13.29 -8.28 13.59
C SER A 14 -13.54 -9.79 13.43
N PRO A 15 -14.49 -10.38 14.20
CA PRO A 15 -14.89 -11.77 13.99
C PRO A 15 -15.37 -12.04 12.57
N HIS A 16 -15.97 -11.05 11.91
CA HIS A 16 -16.40 -11.15 10.52
C HIS A 16 -15.22 -11.23 9.56
N LEU A 17 -14.22 -10.36 9.71
CA LEU A 17 -12.98 -10.40 8.92
C LEU A 17 -12.27 -11.75 9.08
N LEU A 18 -12.13 -12.27 10.30
CA LEU A 18 -11.51 -13.57 10.53
C LEU A 18 -12.24 -14.70 9.79
N ARG A 19 -13.59 -14.73 9.84
CA ARG A 19 -14.38 -15.72 9.08
C ARG A 19 -14.20 -15.56 7.58
N ARG A 20 -14.21 -14.31 7.08
CA ARG A 20 -14.03 -14.02 5.64
C ARG A 20 -12.64 -14.42 5.15
N LEU A 21 -11.58 -14.20 5.93
CA LEU A 21 -10.23 -14.65 5.60
C LEU A 21 -10.12 -16.19 5.57
N ARG A 22 -10.70 -16.91 6.53
CA ARG A 22 -10.70 -18.38 6.52
C ARG A 22 -11.49 -18.95 5.34
N ALA A 23 -12.63 -18.34 5.01
CA ALA A 23 -13.40 -18.71 3.81
C ALA A 23 -12.60 -18.42 2.52
N TYR A 24 -11.90 -17.29 2.47
CA TYR A 24 -11.00 -16.95 1.36
C TYR A 24 -9.89 -18.00 1.20
N GLU A 25 -9.19 -18.38 2.27
CA GLU A 25 -8.14 -19.40 2.23
C GLU A 25 -8.66 -20.75 1.71
N ALA A 26 -9.86 -21.15 2.13
CA ALA A 26 -10.52 -22.36 1.63
C ALA A 26 -10.87 -22.27 0.14
N ARG A 27 -11.33 -21.10 -0.34
CA ARG A 27 -11.55 -20.86 -1.77
C ARG A 27 -10.24 -20.90 -2.54
N HIS A 28 -9.23 -20.18 -2.06
CA HIS A 28 -7.91 -20.10 -2.69
C HIS A 28 -7.30 -21.49 -2.85
N ARG A 29 -7.35 -22.34 -1.81
CA ARG A 29 -6.84 -23.72 -1.89
C ARG A 29 -7.49 -24.58 -2.97
N ARG A 30 -8.79 -24.36 -3.25
CA ARG A 30 -9.52 -25.12 -4.28
C ARG A 30 -9.29 -24.60 -5.70
N CYS A 31 -8.99 -23.31 -5.84
CA CYS A 31 -8.89 -22.61 -7.11
C CYS A 31 -7.46 -22.15 -7.46
N ALA A 32 -6.46 -22.48 -6.63
CA ALA A 32 -5.08 -22.02 -6.83
C ALA A 32 -4.42 -22.73 -8.04
N PRO A 33 -3.33 -22.15 -8.57
CA PRO A 33 -2.47 -22.82 -9.53
C PRO A 33 -2.12 -24.26 -9.12
N GLY A 34 -2.16 -25.17 -10.09
CA GLY A 34 -1.94 -26.61 -9.87
C GLY A 34 -3.20 -27.40 -9.48
N THR A 35 -4.36 -26.76 -9.30
CA THR A 35 -5.63 -27.45 -9.03
C THR A 35 -6.43 -27.75 -10.32
N PRO A 36 -7.34 -28.76 -10.31
CA PRO A 36 -8.21 -29.04 -11.45
C PRO A 36 -9.13 -27.86 -11.82
N LEU A 37 -9.63 -27.12 -10.83
CA LEU A 37 -10.50 -25.96 -11.09
C LEU A 37 -9.72 -24.79 -11.72
N TYR A 38 -8.46 -24.61 -11.34
CA TYR A 38 -7.58 -23.64 -12.01
C TYR A 38 -7.32 -24.04 -13.46
N ALA A 39 -6.98 -25.30 -13.73
CA ALA A 39 -6.77 -25.79 -15.08
C ALA A 39 -8.00 -25.56 -15.97
N LYS A 40 -9.21 -25.88 -15.48
CA LYS A 40 -10.48 -25.58 -16.17
C LYS A 40 -10.63 -24.09 -16.47
N ALA A 41 -10.28 -23.22 -15.52
CA ALA A 41 -10.38 -21.77 -15.70
C ALA A 41 -9.36 -21.21 -16.70
N VAL A 42 -8.16 -21.80 -16.79
CA VAL A 42 -7.13 -21.45 -17.79
C VAL A 42 -7.55 -21.91 -19.19
N ASP A 43 -8.14 -23.11 -19.32
CA ASP A 43 -8.68 -23.56 -20.60
C ASP A 43 -9.83 -22.67 -21.08
N GLN A 44 -10.69 -22.23 -20.15
CA GLN A 44 -11.71 -21.24 -20.47
C GLN A 44 -11.10 -19.89 -20.89
N LEU A 45 -10.04 -19.44 -20.21
CA LEU A 45 -9.32 -18.21 -20.58
C LEU A 45 -8.81 -18.28 -22.04
N ARG A 46 -8.25 -19.43 -22.45
CA ARG A 46 -7.76 -19.66 -23.82
C ARG A 46 -8.88 -19.68 -24.87
N SER A 47 -10.11 -19.99 -24.49
CA SER A 47 -11.29 -19.91 -25.38
C SER A 47 -11.70 -18.49 -25.76
N GLY A 48 -11.19 -17.47 -25.04
CA GLY A 48 -11.44 -16.05 -25.30
C GLY A 48 -12.75 -15.50 -24.76
N ARG A 49 -13.60 -16.31 -24.11
CA ARG A 49 -14.88 -15.88 -23.51
C ARG A 49 -14.97 -16.26 -22.03
N SER A 50 -15.72 -15.48 -21.26
CA SER A 50 -16.08 -15.85 -19.89
C SER A 50 -17.23 -16.85 -19.88
N ALA A 51 -17.30 -17.67 -18.84
CA ALA A 51 -18.33 -18.67 -18.62
C ALA A 51 -18.99 -18.49 -17.24
N ALA A 52 -20.31 -18.56 -17.22
CA ALA A 52 -21.12 -18.33 -16.02
C ALA A 52 -21.10 -19.51 -15.04
N ASP A 53 -20.78 -20.72 -15.51
CA ASP A 53 -20.73 -21.95 -14.73
C ASP A 53 -19.38 -22.20 -14.06
N LEU A 54 -18.41 -21.27 -14.18
CA LEU A 54 -17.13 -21.40 -13.52
C LEU A 54 -17.22 -21.11 -12.02
N GLU A 55 -16.77 -22.07 -11.22
CA GLU A 55 -16.70 -21.94 -9.76
C GLU A 55 -15.62 -20.95 -9.30
N CYS A 56 -14.57 -20.75 -10.11
CA CYS A 56 -13.42 -19.92 -9.77
C CYS A 56 -13.32 -18.71 -10.70
N SER A 57 -13.10 -17.55 -10.10
CA SER A 57 -12.84 -16.30 -10.80
C SER A 57 -11.71 -15.56 -10.08
N TYR A 58 -10.98 -14.74 -10.82
CA TYR A 58 -9.65 -14.31 -10.43
C TYR A 58 -9.48 -12.79 -10.55
N VAL A 59 -8.69 -12.24 -9.63
CA VAL A 59 -8.04 -10.94 -9.74
C VAL A 59 -6.55 -11.22 -9.83
N VAL A 60 -5.96 -10.90 -10.97
CA VAL A 60 -4.53 -11.02 -11.23
C VAL A 60 -3.89 -9.65 -11.05
N TRP A 61 -3.15 -9.47 -9.97
CA TRP A 61 -2.36 -8.27 -9.74
C TRP A 61 -1.14 -8.24 -10.66
N LEU A 62 -0.95 -7.10 -11.33
CA LEU A 62 0.19 -6.82 -12.19
C LEU A 62 1.10 -5.78 -11.53
N PRO A 63 2.43 -5.98 -11.54
CA PRO A 63 3.39 -5.09 -10.91
C PRO A 63 3.46 -3.76 -11.66
N PHE A 64 3.39 -2.65 -10.93
CA PHE A 64 3.61 -1.34 -11.51
C PHE A 64 4.32 -0.40 -10.51
N ASP A 65 5.23 0.41 -11.04
CA ASP A 65 6.05 1.38 -10.30
C ASP A 65 6.85 0.76 -9.12
N GLY A 66 7.28 1.58 -8.15
CA GLY A 66 8.15 1.22 -7.03
C GLY A 66 7.53 0.28 -5.99
N LEU A 67 8.36 -0.26 -5.10
CA LEU A 67 7.96 -1.26 -4.11
C LEU A 67 6.80 -0.82 -3.20
N GLY A 68 6.81 0.43 -2.71
CA GLY A 68 5.72 0.95 -1.88
C GLY A 68 4.37 0.96 -2.60
N ASN A 69 4.37 1.36 -3.88
CA ASN A 69 3.20 1.35 -4.75
C ASN A 69 2.68 -0.07 -4.96
N ARG A 70 3.59 -1.01 -5.25
CA ARG A 70 3.27 -2.43 -5.41
C ARG A 70 2.62 -3.01 -4.16
N MET A 71 3.20 -2.76 -2.98
CA MET A 71 2.63 -3.26 -1.71
C MET A 71 1.22 -2.73 -1.45
N LEU A 72 0.98 -1.42 -1.66
CA LEU A 72 -0.33 -0.81 -1.46
C LEU A 72 -1.38 -1.28 -2.48
N SER A 73 -0.99 -1.46 -3.73
CA SER A 73 -1.91 -1.95 -4.76
C SER A 73 -2.21 -3.44 -4.62
N MET A 74 -1.28 -4.24 -4.08
CA MET A 74 -1.55 -5.62 -3.65
C MET A 74 -2.59 -5.66 -2.54
N VAL A 75 -2.47 -4.80 -1.52
CA VAL A 75 -3.46 -4.71 -0.43
C VAL A 75 -4.84 -4.32 -0.96
N SER A 76 -4.91 -3.31 -1.85
CA SER A 76 -6.18 -2.87 -2.45
C SER A 76 -6.79 -3.96 -3.36
N GLY A 77 -5.95 -4.67 -4.11
CA GLY A 77 -6.37 -5.79 -4.96
C GLY A 77 -6.89 -6.98 -4.15
N PHE A 78 -6.22 -7.31 -3.05
CA PHE A 78 -6.66 -8.35 -2.15
C PHE A 78 -7.99 -7.98 -1.46
N LEU A 79 -8.16 -6.73 -1.02
CA LEU A 79 -9.45 -6.26 -0.50
C LEU A 79 -10.56 -6.42 -1.55
N TYR A 80 -10.31 -5.99 -2.78
CA TYR A 80 -11.28 -6.14 -3.85
C TYR A 80 -11.61 -7.62 -4.15
N ALA A 81 -10.63 -8.52 -4.09
CA ALA A 81 -10.85 -9.96 -4.21
C ALA A 81 -11.73 -10.51 -3.06
N LEU A 82 -11.54 -10.03 -1.82
CA LEU A 82 -12.40 -10.37 -0.69
C LEU A 82 -13.85 -9.88 -0.87
N LEU A 83 -14.04 -8.68 -1.41
CA LEU A 83 -15.37 -8.09 -1.65
C LEU A 83 -16.11 -8.76 -2.80
N THR A 84 -15.39 -9.27 -3.79
CA THR A 84 -15.98 -9.86 -5.02
C THR A 84 -15.91 -11.38 -5.07
N ASP A 85 -15.49 -12.01 -3.98
CA ASP A 85 -15.36 -13.46 -3.85
C ASP A 85 -14.41 -14.11 -4.88
N ARG A 86 -13.37 -13.38 -5.30
CA ARG A 86 -12.37 -13.82 -6.28
C ARG A 86 -11.10 -14.36 -5.61
N VAL A 87 -10.34 -15.14 -6.35
CA VAL A 87 -8.99 -15.60 -6.00
C VAL A 87 -7.99 -14.51 -6.41
N PHE A 88 -7.14 -14.08 -5.49
CA PHE A 88 -6.09 -13.11 -5.77
C PHE A 88 -4.80 -13.80 -6.17
N LEU A 89 -4.31 -13.54 -7.38
CA LEU A 89 -3.03 -14.04 -7.89
C LEU A 89 -2.09 -12.88 -8.20
N ALA A 90 -0.81 -13.04 -7.88
CA ALA A 90 0.22 -12.03 -8.13
C ALA A 90 1.13 -12.49 -9.28
N ALA A 91 1.19 -11.70 -10.36
CA ALA A 91 2.22 -11.85 -11.38
C ALA A 91 3.52 -11.23 -10.84
N LEU A 92 4.44 -12.07 -10.35
CA LEU A 92 5.70 -11.60 -9.76
C LEU A 92 6.81 -11.57 -10.82
N PRO A 93 7.34 -10.39 -11.17
CA PRO A 93 8.51 -10.29 -12.04
C PRO A 93 9.79 -10.68 -11.28
N PRO A 94 10.92 -10.93 -11.98
CA PRO A 94 12.18 -11.37 -11.35
C PRO A 94 12.70 -10.44 -10.25
N ASP A 95 12.39 -9.14 -10.33
CA ASP A 95 12.75 -8.15 -9.31
C ASP A 95 11.97 -8.29 -7.98
N SER A 96 10.97 -9.16 -7.93
CA SER A 96 10.01 -9.34 -6.82
C SER A 96 9.80 -10.79 -6.37
N ASP A 97 10.39 -11.76 -7.07
CA ASP A 97 10.12 -13.20 -6.91
C ASP A 97 10.52 -13.80 -5.55
N ASP A 98 11.33 -13.10 -4.74
CA ASP A 98 11.72 -13.52 -3.38
C ASP A 98 11.58 -12.39 -2.34
N LEU A 99 10.58 -11.53 -2.50
CA LEU A 99 10.29 -10.49 -1.50
C LEU A 99 9.37 -10.98 -0.39
N PHE A 100 8.38 -11.80 -0.72
CA PHE A 100 7.33 -12.21 0.20
C PHE A 100 7.16 -13.73 0.26
N CYS A 101 6.78 -14.21 1.45
CA CYS A 101 6.32 -15.58 1.68
C CYS A 101 4.95 -15.83 1.02
N GLU A 102 4.55 -17.10 0.95
CA GLU A 102 3.17 -17.48 0.63
C GLU A 102 2.22 -17.04 1.76
N PRO A 103 1.19 -16.22 1.47
CA PRO A 103 0.28 -15.73 2.50
C PRO A 103 -0.86 -16.71 2.82
N PHE A 104 -1.15 -17.66 1.93
CA PHE A 104 -2.33 -18.53 2.05
C PHE A 104 -1.93 -19.97 2.38
N PRO A 105 -2.37 -20.54 3.52
CA PRO A 105 -1.93 -21.87 3.93
C PRO A 105 -2.27 -23.00 2.94
N GLY A 106 -1.23 -23.68 2.46
CA GLY A 106 -1.35 -24.87 1.60
C GLY A 106 -1.68 -24.57 0.14
N ALA A 107 -1.43 -23.34 -0.34
CA ALA A 107 -1.63 -22.96 -1.73
C ALA A 107 -0.66 -21.83 -2.12
N THR A 108 -0.48 -21.61 -3.43
CA THR A 108 0.32 -20.47 -3.92
C THR A 108 -0.58 -19.34 -4.42
N TRP A 109 -0.19 -18.10 -4.13
CA TRP A 109 -0.76 -16.91 -4.77
C TRP A 109 -0.01 -16.50 -6.04
N ARG A 110 1.12 -17.13 -6.36
CA ARG A 110 1.96 -16.75 -7.51
C ARG A 110 1.30 -17.22 -8.80
N LEU A 111 1.18 -16.32 -9.76
CA LEU A 111 0.68 -16.65 -11.08
C LEU A 111 1.77 -17.38 -11.90
N PRO A 112 1.52 -18.57 -12.46
CA PRO A 112 2.37 -19.16 -13.48
C PRO A 112 2.28 -18.32 -14.76
N ALA A 113 3.33 -17.55 -15.08
CA ALA A 113 3.31 -16.63 -16.22
C ALA A 113 3.11 -17.35 -17.57
N ASP A 114 3.59 -18.59 -17.67
CA ASP A 114 3.49 -19.43 -18.87
C ASP A 114 2.04 -19.71 -19.28
N ASP A 115 1.10 -19.71 -18.34
CA ASP A 115 -0.33 -19.89 -18.62
C ASP A 115 -0.92 -18.72 -19.42
N PHE A 116 -0.27 -17.55 -19.40
CA PHE A 116 -0.76 -16.30 -19.98
C PHE A 116 0.02 -15.84 -21.22
N LEU A 117 1.17 -16.43 -21.53
CA LEU A 117 2.10 -15.95 -22.58
C LEU A 117 1.45 -15.74 -23.96
N HIS A 118 0.37 -16.47 -24.26
CA HIS A 118 -0.35 -16.37 -25.53
C HIS A 118 -1.74 -15.72 -25.44
N VAL A 119 -2.17 -15.31 -24.24
CA VAL A 119 -3.53 -14.77 -24.02
C VAL A 119 -3.51 -13.29 -23.66
N ALA A 120 -2.59 -12.88 -22.78
CA ALA A 120 -2.51 -11.52 -22.29
C ALA A 120 -1.06 -11.14 -21.94
N LYS A 121 -0.72 -9.87 -22.13
CA LYS A 121 0.55 -9.33 -21.67
C LYS A 121 0.46 -9.05 -20.17
N LEU A 122 1.25 -9.73 -19.36
CA LEU A 122 1.29 -9.50 -17.91
C LEU A 122 2.16 -8.31 -17.52
N PHE A 123 3.20 -8.02 -18.32
CA PHE A 123 4.20 -7.00 -18.04
C PHE A 123 4.32 -6.03 -19.21
N GLY A 124 4.75 -4.78 -18.92
CA GLY A 124 4.98 -3.78 -19.96
C GLY A 124 3.74 -3.33 -20.73
N VAL A 125 2.54 -3.53 -20.16
CA VAL A 125 1.25 -3.17 -20.81
C VAL A 125 1.07 -1.66 -20.98
N GLY A 126 1.63 -0.88 -20.06
CA GLY A 126 1.45 0.57 -19.99
C GLY A 126 0.10 0.99 -19.39
N GLN A 127 -0.12 2.30 -19.29
CA GLN A 127 -1.27 2.92 -18.62
C GLN A 127 -2.59 2.88 -19.41
N ARG A 128 -2.53 2.56 -20.71
CA ARG A 128 -3.69 2.50 -21.62
C ARG A 128 -3.72 1.16 -22.36
N PRO A 129 -4.00 0.05 -21.66
CA PRO A 129 -4.19 -1.23 -22.33
C PRO A 129 -5.28 -1.13 -23.39
N ASP A 130 -5.06 -1.75 -24.54
CA ASP A 130 -6.01 -1.86 -25.64
C ASP A 130 -7.31 -2.57 -25.23
N ARG A 131 -7.20 -3.55 -24.32
CA ARG A 131 -8.32 -4.27 -23.69
C ARG A 131 -8.62 -3.79 -22.26
N SER A 132 -8.49 -2.49 -21.99
CA SER A 132 -8.99 -1.89 -20.73
C SER A 132 -10.51 -2.02 -20.63
N TYR A 133 -11.06 -1.96 -19.41
CA TYR A 133 -12.50 -2.04 -19.21
C TYR A 133 -13.26 -0.97 -20.00
N SER A 134 -12.79 0.28 -19.96
CA SER A 134 -13.40 1.38 -20.71
C SER A 134 -13.30 1.18 -22.22
N SER A 135 -12.16 0.69 -22.74
CA SER A 135 -12.00 0.39 -24.17
C SER A 135 -12.96 -0.70 -24.65
N LEU A 136 -13.16 -1.75 -23.85
CA LEU A 136 -14.10 -2.82 -24.18
C LEU A 136 -15.56 -2.36 -24.08
N LEU A 137 -15.86 -1.43 -23.16
CA LEU A 137 -17.16 -0.79 -23.06
C LEU A 137 -17.44 0.08 -24.30
N ASP A 138 -16.49 0.91 -24.72
CA ASP A 138 -16.62 1.78 -25.91
C ASP A 138 -16.84 0.96 -27.19
N ARG A 139 -16.22 -0.23 -27.26
CA ARG A 139 -16.39 -1.21 -28.36
C ARG A 139 -17.68 -2.02 -28.26
N LYS A 140 -18.48 -1.85 -27.20
CA LYS A 140 -19.70 -2.60 -26.91
C LYS A 140 -19.46 -4.11 -26.74
N GLU A 141 -18.26 -4.50 -26.31
CA GLU A 141 -17.91 -5.90 -25.94
C GLU A 141 -18.37 -6.25 -24.51
N ILE A 142 -18.72 -5.25 -23.71
CA ILE A 142 -19.26 -5.40 -22.35
C ILE A 142 -20.63 -4.71 -22.29
N ALA A 143 -21.64 -5.43 -21.81
CA ALA A 143 -22.94 -4.85 -21.50
C ALA A 143 -23.06 -4.52 -20.01
N VAL A 144 -23.50 -3.29 -19.75
CA VAL A 144 -23.82 -2.77 -18.42
C VAL A 144 -25.34 -2.82 -18.22
N PRO A 145 -25.86 -3.19 -17.04
CA PRO A 145 -27.29 -3.12 -16.76
C PRO A 145 -27.84 -1.70 -16.97
N ASP A 146 -29.09 -1.63 -17.46
CA ASP A 146 -29.85 -0.39 -17.61
C ASP A 146 -29.16 0.71 -18.44
N ASP A 147 -28.33 0.30 -19.40
CA ASP A 147 -27.69 1.23 -20.31
C ASP A 147 -28.70 1.78 -21.34
N PRO A 148 -29.02 3.09 -21.34
CA PRO A 148 -30.00 3.66 -22.26
C PRO A 148 -29.51 3.68 -23.71
N ALA A 149 -28.20 3.50 -23.93
CA ALA A 149 -27.60 3.33 -25.26
C ALA A 149 -27.63 1.87 -25.75
N ALA A 150 -28.04 0.91 -24.90
CA ALA A 150 -28.18 -0.49 -25.29
C ALA A 150 -29.45 -0.69 -26.13
N ASN A 151 -29.28 -1.29 -27.30
CA ASN A 151 -30.42 -1.74 -28.09
C ASN A 151 -31.12 -2.88 -27.36
N ALA A 152 -32.31 -2.61 -26.79
CA ALA A 152 -33.09 -3.56 -26.00
C ALA A 152 -33.46 -4.87 -26.75
N THR A 153 -33.31 -4.88 -28.08
CA THR A 153 -33.58 -6.03 -28.97
C THR A 153 -32.34 -6.87 -29.29
N ALA A 154 -31.13 -6.40 -28.97
CA ALA A 154 -29.89 -7.12 -29.24
C ALA A 154 -29.55 -8.08 -28.09
N ALA A 155 -29.14 -9.31 -28.41
CA ALA A 155 -28.63 -10.23 -27.41
C ALA A 155 -27.39 -9.61 -26.73
N PRO A 156 -27.28 -9.66 -25.39
CA PRO A 156 -26.13 -9.11 -24.70
C PRO A 156 -24.84 -9.83 -25.14
N PRO A 157 -23.72 -9.10 -25.31
CA PRO A 157 -22.45 -9.70 -25.68
C PRO A 157 -22.01 -10.71 -24.63
N VAL A 158 -21.36 -11.78 -25.08
CA VAL A 158 -20.70 -12.73 -24.18
C VAL A 158 -19.52 -12.00 -23.53
N PRO A 159 -19.40 -11.97 -22.20
CA PRO A 159 -18.32 -11.23 -21.56
C PRO A 159 -16.94 -11.76 -22.00
N PRO A 160 -15.95 -10.88 -22.18
CA PRO A 160 -14.61 -11.27 -22.56
C PRO A 160 -14.00 -12.21 -21.51
N ALA A 161 -13.09 -13.11 -21.88
CA ALA A 161 -12.42 -13.98 -20.91
C ALA A 161 -11.65 -13.19 -19.84
N TYR A 162 -11.07 -12.07 -20.25
CA TYR A 162 -10.33 -11.18 -19.36
C TYR A 162 -10.51 -9.72 -19.72
N VAL A 163 -10.20 -8.85 -18.75
CA VAL A 163 -10.16 -7.40 -18.93
C VAL A 163 -9.02 -6.80 -18.11
N TYR A 164 -8.33 -5.79 -18.64
CA TYR A 164 -7.43 -4.99 -17.83
C TYR A 164 -8.22 -3.95 -17.04
N LEU A 165 -7.94 -3.85 -15.74
CA LEU A 165 -8.41 -2.76 -14.90
C LEU A 165 -7.25 -1.79 -14.72
N SER A 166 -7.24 -0.72 -15.51
CA SER A 166 -6.25 0.33 -15.44
C SER A 166 -6.61 1.31 -14.33
N LEU A 167 -6.12 0.98 -13.13
CA LEU A 167 -6.34 1.69 -11.87
C LEU A 167 -5.04 2.33 -11.37
N GLY A 168 -4.15 2.70 -12.29
CA GLY A 168 -2.91 3.40 -11.96
C GLY A 168 -3.09 4.91 -11.78
N TRP A 169 -1.99 5.66 -11.68
CA TRP A 169 -2.03 7.12 -11.50
C TRP A 169 -2.83 7.89 -12.58
N LEU A 170 -2.92 7.38 -13.81
CA LEU A 170 -3.74 8.00 -14.87
C LEU A 170 -5.24 7.71 -14.67
N LEU A 171 -5.55 6.62 -13.96
CA LEU A 171 -6.89 6.10 -13.65
C LEU A 171 -7.82 6.18 -14.87
N THR A 172 -7.54 5.38 -15.90
CA THR A 172 -8.35 5.42 -17.13
C THR A 172 -9.71 4.74 -16.93
N ASP A 173 -9.77 3.70 -16.10
CA ASP A 173 -11.02 2.98 -15.82
C ASP A 173 -11.75 3.55 -14.58
N ARG A 174 -12.02 4.86 -14.55
CA ARG A 174 -12.64 5.53 -13.38
C ARG A 174 -14.03 4.97 -13.04
N ILE A 175 -14.77 4.55 -14.07
CA ILE A 175 -16.09 3.90 -13.96
C ILE A 175 -16.04 2.55 -13.24
N PHE A 176 -14.86 1.99 -13.00
CA PHE A 176 -14.68 0.84 -12.10
C PHE A 176 -15.30 1.09 -10.71
N PHE A 177 -15.29 2.34 -10.23
CA PHE A 177 -15.84 2.69 -8.92
C PHE A 177 -17.35 2.99 -8.94
N CYS A 178 -18.08 2.48 -9.93
CA CYS A 178 -19.54 2.58 -10.01
C CYS A 178 -20.21 1.20 -9.88
N GLY A 179 -21.31 1.14 -9.11
CA GLY A 179 -22.01 -0.12 -8.79
C GLY A 179 -22.54 -0.88 -10.00
N GLU A 180 -23.15 -0.18 -10.96
CA GLU A 180 -23.66 -0.77 -12.19
C GLU A 180 -22.55 -1.42 -13.05
N HIS A 181 -21.37 -0.83 -13.03
CA HIS A 181 -20.20 -1.36 -13.72
C HIS A 181 -19.62 -2.57 -12.97
N GLN A 182 -19.68 -2.59 -11.64
CA GLN A 182 -19.31 -3.75 -10.83
C GLN A 182 -20.18 -4.98 -11.15
N VAL A 183 -21.47 -4.80 -11.45
CA VAL A 183 -22.34 -5.89 -11.92
C VAL A 183 -21.85 -6.48 -13.24
N ALA A 184 -21.40 -5.65 -14.18
CA ALA A 184 -20.82 -6.12 -15.44
C ALA A 184 -19.46 -6.81 -15.24
N ILE A 185 -18.58 -6.21 -14.44
CA ILE A 185 -17.24 -6.74 -14.11
C ILE A 185 -17.35 -8.11 -13.43
N LYS A 186 -18.36 -8.32 -12.58
CA LYS A 186 -18.63 -9.61 -11.92
C LYS A 186 -18.75 -10.78 -12.91
N LYS A 187 -19.18 -10.53 -14.14
CA LYS A 187 -19.37 -11.56 -15.19
C LYS A 187 -18.08 -11.97 -15.89
N VAL A 188 -16.99 -11.22 -15.73
CA VAL A 188 -15.69 -11.52 -16.32
C VAL A 188 -14.90 -12.44 -15.39
N ASN A 189 -14.42 -13.59 -15.85
CA ASN A 189 -13.75 -14.56 -14.97
C ASN A 189 -12.34 -14.10 -14.55
N TRP A 190 -11.59 -13.40 -15.41
CA TRP A 190 -10.22 -12.96 -15.13
C TRP A 190 -10.07 -11.44 -15.18
N LEU A 191 -9.77 -10.82 -14.05
CA LEU A 191 -9.51 -9.38 -13.97
C LEU A 191 -8.02 -9.13 -13.85
N LEU A 192 -7.40 -8.49 -14.83
CA LEU A 192 -5.98 -8.15 -14.81
C LEU A 192 -5.83 -6.74 -14.23
N GLN A 193 -5.57 -6.68 -12.93
CA GLN A 193 -5.48 -5.43 -12.19
C GLN A 193 -4.11 -4.78 -12.40
N TYR A 194 -4.11 -3.65 -13.08
CA TYR A 194 -2.95 -2.81 -13.28
C TYR A 194 -3.06 -1.56 -12.41
N SER A 195 -2.29 -1.50 -11.31
CA SER A 195 -2.38 -0.40 -10.33
C SER A 195 -1.09 -0.20 -9.55
N ASP A 196 -0.74 1.06 -9.29
CA ASP A 196 0.33 1.55 -8.41
C ASP A 196 -0.19 2.29 -7.17
N LEU A 197 -1.51 2.26 -6.92
CA LEU A 197 -2.13 3.11 -5.90
C LEU A 197 -2.91 2.32 -4.84
N TYR A 198 -3.07 2.95 -3.67
CA TYR A 198 -3.96 2.48 -2.62
C TYR A 198 -5.40 2.93 -2.90
N TYR A 199 -6.14 2.22 -3.74
CA TYR A 199 -7.50 2.62 -4.12
C TYR A 199 -8.61 2.13 -3.19
N ALA A 200 -8.26 1.44 -2.10
CA ALA A 200 -9.24 0.92 -1.14
C ALA A 200 -10.26 1.97 -0.62
N PRO A 201 -9.88 3.24 -0.32
CA PRO A 201 -10.85 4.27 0.09
C PRO A 201 -11.96 4.51 -0.94
N SER A 202 -11.63 4.42 -2.23
CA SER A 202 -12.59 4.62 -3.32
C SER A 202 -13.57 3.46 -3.46
N LEU A 203 -13.27 2.28 -2.93
CA LEU A 203 -14.23 1.17 -2.89
C LEU A 203 -15.40 1.45 -1.95
N TYR A 204 -15.21 2.33 -0.95
CA TYR A 204 -16.28 2.73 -0.04
C TYR A 204 -17.33 3.63 -0.72
N ALA A 205 -16.98 4.24 -1.85
CA ALA A 205 -17.93 4.99 -2.69
C ALA A 205 -18.83 4.08 -3.55
N VAL A 206 -18.61 2.76 -3.52
CA VAL A 206 -19.45 1.77 -4.21
C VAL A 206 -20.47 1.22 -3.22
N ALA A 207 -21.76 1.52 -3.43
CA ALA A 207 -22.83 1.20 -2.47
C ALA A 207 -22.93 -0.30 -2.14
N GLU A 208 -22.64 -1.16 -3.11
CA GLU A 208 -22.66 -2.63 -2.96
C GLU A 208 -21.58 -3.14 -2.00
N PHE A 209 -20.50 -2.37 -1.78
CA PHE A 209 -19.39 -2.77 -0.92
C PHE A 209 -19.48 -2.20 0.50
N GLN A 210 -20.22 -1.12 0.73
CA GLN A 210 -20.23 -0.40 2.01
C GLN A 210 -20.60 -1.27 3.21
N ASP A 211 -21.70 -2.01 3.12
CA ASP A 211 -22.16 -2.85 4.23
C ASP A 211 -21.12 -3.93 4.58
N GLU A 212 -20.48 -4.51 3.56
CA GLU A 212 -19.45 -5.52 3.79
C GLU A 212 -18.17 -4.90 4.35
N LEU A 213 -17.74 -3.73 3.86
CA LEU A 213 -16.61 -2.99 4.39
C LEU A 213 -16.81 -2.66 5.88
N ARG A 214 -17.97 -2.13 6.27
CA ARG A 214 -18.32 -1.85 7.67
C ARG A 214 -18.29 -3.08 8.56
N ARG A 215 -18.71 -4.25 8.04
CA ARG A 215 -18.63 -5.52 8.79
C ARG A 215 -17.21 -6.05 8.91
N LEU A 216 -16.42 -5.96 7.84
CA LEU A 216 -15.02 -6.39 7.83
C LEU A 216 -14.19 -5.51 8.79
N PHE A 217 -14.38 -4.20 8.72
CA PHE A 217 -13.58 -3.20 9.42
C PHE A 217 -14.50 -2.23 10.18
N PRO A 218 -14.88 -2.53 11.43
CA PRO A 218 -15.65 -1.59 12.25
C PRO A 218 -14.93 -0.25 12.46
N ALA A 219 -13.59 -0.28 12.45
CA ALA A 219 -12.71 0.87 12.36
C ALA A 219 -12.14 0.94 10.93
N MET A 220 -12.60 1.88 10.10
CA MET A 220 -12.11 2.10 8.73
C MET A 220 -10.62 2.47 8.69
N GLU A 221 -10.09 3.09 9.75
CA GLU A 221 -8.66 3.35 9.87
C GLU A 221 -7.80 2.06 9.97
N SER A 222 -8.41 0.89 10.16
CA SER A 222 -7.69 -0.38 10.35
C SER A 222 -7.43 -1.19 9.06
N VAL A 223 -7.99 -0.76 7.92
CA VAL A 223 -8.05 -1.56 6.67
C VAL A 223 -6.66 -1.98 6.18
N SER A 224 -5.77 -1.01 5.93
CA SER A 224 -4.41 -1.25 5.47
C SER A 224 -3.59 -2.02 6.51
N HIS A 225 -3.73 -1.68 7.80
CA HIS A 225 -2.96 -2.29 8.89
C HIS A 225 -3.25 -3.78 8.99
N LEU A 226 -4.52 -4.16 9.02
CA LEU A 226 -4.93 -5.56 9.16
C LEU A 226 -4.61 -6.36 7.90
N LEU A 227 -4.87 -5.82 6.72
CA LEU A 227 -4.65 -6.54 5.46
C LEU A 227 -3.18 -6.64 5.08
N ALA A 228 -2.38 -5.57 5.25
CA ALA A 228 -0.95 -5.62 4.96
C ALA A 228 -0.24 -6.63 5.86
N ARG A 229 -0.62 -6.71 7.14
CA ARG A 229 -0.03 -7.66 8.10
C ARG A 229 -0.47 -9.11 7.89
N TYR A 230 -1.60 -9.33 7.22
CA TYR A 230 -2.06 -10.65 6.82
C TYR A 230 -1.39 -11.11 5.51
N LEU A 231 -1.27 -10.20 4.53
CA LEU A 231 -0.85 -10.54 3.18
C LEU A 231 0.67 -10.49 2.97
N LEU A 232 1.33 -9.50 3.57
CA LEU A 232 2.72 -9.19 3.26
C LEU A 232 3.59 -9.71 4.39
N HIS A 233 4.21 -10.86 4.19
CA HIS A 233 5.22 -11.42 5.09
C HIS A 233 6.56 -11.47 4.37
N PRO A 234 7.64 -10.88 4.90
CA PRO A 234 8.91 -10.84 4.20
C PRO A 234 9.49 -12.24 4.09
N SER A 235 10.11 -12.56 2.95
CA SER A 235 10.83 -13.82 2.76
C SER A 235 11.96 -13.98 3.78
N ASN A 236 12.47 -15.20 3.95
CA ASN A 236 13.59 -15.46 4.86
C ASN A 236 14.84 -14.63 4.52
N SER A 237 15.08 -14.37 3.22
CA SER A 237 16.24 -13.58 2.77
C SER A 237 16.13 -12.11 3.22
N VAL A 238 14.93 -11.53 3.13
CA VAL A 238 14.64 -10.17 3.61
C VAL A 238 14.61 -10.13 5.14
N TRP A 239 13.95 -11.10 5.78
CA TRP A 239 13.81 -11.17 7.23
C TRP A 239 15.17 -11.32 7.93
N ALA A 240 16.11 -12.00 7.30
CA ALA A 240 17.50 -12.08 7.74
C ALA A 240 18.19 -10.70 7.79
N ILE A 241 17.93 -9.80 6.83
CA ILE A 241 18.45 -8.42 6.84
C ILE A 241 17.81 -7.64 7.99
N VAL A 242 16.48 -7.68 8.09
CA VAL A 242 15.70 -6.99 9.12
C VAL A 242 16.16 -7.38 10.52
N THR A 243 16.21 -8.68 10.83
CA THR A 243 16.52 -9.16 12.17
C THR A 243 17.96 -8.89 12.58
N ARG A 244 18.93 -9.03 11.67
CA ARG A 244 20.33 -8.69 11.95
C ARG A 244 20.49 -7.20 12.23
N TYR A 245 19.91 -6.35 11.40
CA TYR A 245 20.03 -4.91 11.58
C TYR A 245 19.35 -4.44 12.88
N TYR A 246 18.14 -4.94 13.14
CA TYR A 246 17.39 -4.62 14.35
C TYR A 246 18.17 -5.01 15.61
N ARG A 247 18.66 -6.25 15.70
CA ARG A 247 19.39 -6.74 16.89
C ARG A 247 20.65 -5.94 17.18
N SER A 248 21.42 -5.59 16.15
CA SER A 248 22.70 -4.89 16.34
C SER A 248 22.55 -3.40 16.63
N ASN A 249 21.48 -2.75 16.15
CA ASN A 249 21.40 -1.29 16.16
C ASN A 249 20.19 -0.72 16.93
N LEU A 250 19.04 -1.41 16.89
CA LEU A 250 17.77 -0.83 17.34
C LEU A 250 17.25 -1.48 18.64
N ALA A 251 17.46 -2.79 18.81
CA ALA A 251 16.98 -3.56 19.96
C ALA A 251 17.43 -3.01 21.33
N PRO A 252 18.65 -2.45 21.51
CA PRO A 252 19.07 -1.92 22.80
C PRO A 252 18.36 -0.62 23.22
N ALA A 253 17.67 0.07 22.31
CA ALA A 253 17.06 1.37 22.59
C ALA A 253 15.67 1.24 23.23
N GLY A 254 15.43 2.00 24.30
CA GLY A 254 14.12 2.09 24.95
C GLY A 254 13.04 2.72 24.05
N ARG A 255 13.43 3.73 23.24
CA ARG A 255 12.56 4.42 22.26
C ARG A 255 13.18 4.35 20.86
N GLN A 256 12.35 4.10 19.84
CA GLN A 256 12.75 4.00 18.44
C GLN A 256 11.94 5.00 17.61
N ILE A 257 12.62 5.84 16.84
CA ILE A 257 12.02 6.84 15.97
C ILE A 257 12.44 6.53 14.53
N GLY A 258 11.48 6.33 13.66
CA GLY A 258 11.72 6.18 12.23
C GLY A 258 11.57 7.51 11.51
N VAL A 259 12.53 7.83 10.65
CA VAL A 259 12.57 9.04 9.83
C VAL A 259 12.70 8.61 8.37
N GLN A 260 11.60 8.67 7.65
CA GLN A 260 11.51 8.29 6.25
C GLN A 260 11.53 9.54 5.37
N ILE A 261 12.57 9.67 4.54
CA ILE A 261 12.80 10.85 3.72
C ILE A 261 12.78 10.48 2.24
N ARG A 262 11.82 11.05 1.51
CA ARG A 262 11.69 10.94 0.06
C ARG A 262 11.54 12.33 -0.53
N MET A 263 12.41 12.65 -1.49
CA MET A 263 12.26 13.81 -2.37
C MET A 263 11.91 13.33 -3.77
N TYR A 264 11.04 14.06 -4.46
CA TYR A 264 10.68 13.79 -5.84
C TYR A 264 11.29 14.84 -6.77
N GLY A 265 11.54 14.48 -8.03
CA GLY A 265 12.14 15.40 -9.00
C GLY A 265 11.35 16.68 -9.21
N HIS A 266 10.02 16.64 -9.05
CA HIS A 266 9.11 17.79 -9.20
C HIS A 266 8.87 18.57 -7.89
N SER A 267 9.43 18.11 -6.77
CA SER A 267 9.20 18.69 -5.43
C SER A 267 10.43 18.54 -4.53
N SER A 268 11.61 18.69 -5.13
CA SER A 268 12.90 18.64 -4.43
C SER A 268 13.32 20.02 -3.94
N ILE A 269 13.99 20.06 -2.80
CA ILE A 269 14.60 21.26 -2.22
C ILE A 269 16.03 20.95 -1.80
N PRO A 270 16.90 21.96 -1.59
CA PRO A 270 18.24 21.74 -1.08
C PRO A 270 18.24 20.91 0.21
N ALA A 271 19.25 20.06 0.39
CA ALA A 271 19.34 19.17 1.56
C ALA A 271 19.34 19.94 2.90
N ASP A 272 19.90 21.16 2.93
CA ASP A 272 19.84 22.06 4.08
C ASP A 272 18.41 22.46 4.44
N ASP A 273 17.59 22.74 3.44
CA ASP A 273 16.21 23.20 3.67
C ASP A 273 15.31 22.05 4.09
N MET A 274 15.46 20.87 3.49
CA MET A 274 14.78 19.66 3.96
C MET A 274 15.20 19.31 5.40
N TYR A 275 16.50 19.44 5.73
CA TYR A 275 16.96 19.24 7.09
C TYR A 275 16.33 20.23 8.08
N LYS A 276 16.22 21.53 7.71
CA LYS A 276 15.50 22.52 8.52
C LYS A 276 14.02 22.17 8.68
N GLN A 277 13.38 21.67 7.62
CA GLN A 277 11.98 21.23 7.66
C GLN A 277 11.79 20.04 8.61
N ILE A 278 12.70 19.05 8.58
CA ILE A 278 12.70 17.91 9.52
C ILE A 278 12.79 18.40 10.97
N LEU A 279 13.72 19.31 11.26
CA LEU A 279 13.87 19.87 12.61
C LEU A 279 12.65 20.72 13.01
N ALA A 280 12.08 21.50 12.09
CA ALA A 280 10.90 22.30 12.35
C ALA A 280 9.68 21.43 12.67
N CYS A 281 9.45 20.40 11.86
CA CYS A 281 8.42 19.39 12.11
C CYS A 281 8.63 18.73 13.46
N SER A 282 9.86 18.30 13.76
CA SER A 282 10.18 17.67 15.03
C SER A 282 9.93 18.58 16.23
N ARG A 283 10.16 19.89 16.12
CA ARG A 283 9.85 20.84 17.20
C ARG A 283 8.35 21.00 17.38
N GLN A 284 7.60 21.08 16.27
CA GLN A 284 6.15 21.18 16.26
C GLN A 284 5.49 19.95 16.91
N GLU A 285 5.88 18.76 16.45
CA GLU A 285 5.25 17.48 16.80
C GLU A 285 5.97 16.72 17.93
N ARG A 286 7.06 17.28 18.47
CA ARG A 286 7.88 16.71 19.55
C ARG A 286 8.43 15.30 19.29
N ILE A 287 8.78 15.02 18.04
CA ILE A 287 9.25 13.69 17.59
C ILE A 287 10.69 13.42 18.03
N LEU A 288 11.67 14.14 17.47
CA LEU A 288 13.08 13.94 17.81
C LEU A 288 13.44 14.57 19.17
N PRO A 289 14.36 13.95 19.93
CA PRO A 289 14.83 14.50 21.20
C PRO A 289 15.43 15.90 21.07
N ALA A 290 15.29 16.72 22.10
CA ALA A 290 16.01 17.99 22.17
C ALA A 290 17.51 17.72 22.26
N ALA A 291 18.30 18.29 21.35
CA ALA A 291 19.75 18.35 21.51
C ALA A 291 20.02 19.44 22.55
N ALA A 292 20.52 19.07 23.74
CA ALA A 292 20.86 20.05 24.76
C ALA A 292 21.76 21.13 24.16
N GLU A 293 21.32 22.39 24.21
CA GLU A 293 22.13 23.49 23.71
C GLU A 293 23.41 23.56 24.54
N THR A 294 24.53 23.76 23.87
CA THR A 294 25.82 24.01 24.50
C THR A 294 25.75 25.30 25.31
N GLY A 295 25.29 25.22 26.56
CA GLY A 295 25.07 26.44 27.36
C GLY A 295 24.51 26.31 28.78
N GLY A 296 24.46 25.13 29.40
CA GLY A 296 24.03 25.04 30.81
C GLY A 296 24.49 23.76 31.47
N GLY A 297 25.47 23.88 32.37
CA GLY A 297 25.88 22.79 33.26
C GLY A 297 24.72 22.40 34.17
N GLY A 298 24.20 21.19 33.99
CA GLY A 298 23.18 20.57 34.82
C GLY A 298 23.62 19.15 35.16
N ASP A 299 23.53 18.86 36.45
CA ASP A 299 24.24 17.81 37.20
C ASP A 299 24.10 16.38 36.66
N GLY A 300 25.18 15.61 36.82
CA GLY A 300 25.30 14.25 36.32
C GLY A 300 24.51 13.26 37.17
N SER A 301 23.32 12.87 36.69
CA SER A 301 22.65 11.66 37.19
C SER A 301 23.09 10.46 36.34
N ASN A 302 24.04 9.69 36.87
CA ASN A 302 24.34 8.33 36.41
C ASN A 302 23.14 7.41 36.74
N ASN A 303 22.12 7.42 35.90
CA ASN A 303 21.13 6.34 35.88
C ASN A 303 21.32 5.53 34.61
N ASN A 304 21.94 4.36 34.78
CA ASN A 304 22.14 3.33 33.78
C ASN A 304 20.82 2.59 33.48
N ASP A 305 19.74 3.34 33.26
CA ASP A 305 18.43 2.82 32.90
C ASP A 305 18.33 2.79 31.37
N THR A 306 18.29 1.59 30.78
CA THR A 306 18.13 1.37 29.34
C THR A 306 16.84 1.99 28.77
N ARG A 307 15.91 2.41 29.65
CA ARG A 307 14.73 3.22 29.26
C ARG A 307 15.05 4.63 28.76
N THR A 308 16.27 5.12 28.92
CA THR A 308 16.63 6.50 28.54
C THR A 308 17.24 6.63 27.13
N THR A 309 17.57 5.53 26.45
CA THR A 309 18.21 5.56 25.14
C THR A 309 17.20 5.59 23.98
N THR A 310 17.46 6.44 22.99
CA THR A 310 16.66 6.60 21.77
C THR A 310 17.47 6.18 20.55
N ALA A 311 16.90 5.34 19.68
CA ALA A 311 17.45 5.07 18.36
C ALA A 311 16.64 5.82 17.29
N ILE A 312 17.32 6.57 16.43
CA ILE A 312 16.74 7.24 15.27
C ILE A 312 17.17 6.44 14.03
N LEU A 313 16.23 5.77 13.38
CA LEU A 313 16.42 5.07 12.13
C LEU A 313 16.03 5.96 10.96
N ILE A 314 16.96 6.21 10.04
CA ILE A 314 16.73 7.01 8.84
C ILE A 314 16.68 6.09 7.62
N ALA A 315 15.60 6.21 6.86
CA ALA A 315 15.45 5.59 5.54
C ALA A 315 15.38 6.69 4.49
N SER A 316 16.40 6.74 3.63
CA SER A 316 16.58 7.79 2.61
C SER A 316 17.54 7.28 1.54
N LEU A 317 17.31 7.65 0.29
CA LEU A 317 18.28 7.40 -0.80
C LEU A 317 19.61 8.12 -0.54
N TYR A 318 19.59 9.25 0.17
CA TYR A 318 20.75 10.10 0.41
C TYR A 318 21.25 9.99 1.86
N GLY A 319 22.57 10.04 2.03
CA GLY A 319 23.24 9.96 3.33
C GLY A 319 23.32 11.27 4.11
N ASP A 320 22.95 12.39 3.50
CA ASP A 320 23.09 13.74 4.07
C ASP A 320 22.35 13.91 5.39
N TYR A 321 21.11 13.44 5.46
CA TYR A 321 20.26 13.58 6.65
C TYR A 321 20.80 12.79 7.84
N TYR A 322 21.33 11.59 7.58
CA TYR A 322 22.02 10.79 8.57
C TYR A 322 23.26 11.51 9.11
N LYS A 323 24.13 12.01 8.23
CA LYS A 323 25.34 12.74 8.63
C LYS A 323 24.98 13.94 9.52
N ARG A 324 23.96 14.72 9.13
CA ARG A 324 23.53 15.92 9.85
C ARG A 324 22.92 15.61 11.23
N LEU A 325 21.99 14.66 11.31
CA LEU A 325 21.39 14.26 12.58
C LEU A 325 22.42 13.60 13.50
N ARG A 326 23.30 12.74 12.97
CA ARG A 326 24.38 12.12 13.75
C ARG A 326 25.32 13.19 14.33
N SER A 327 25.76 14.16 13.54
CA SER A 327 26.60 15.26 14.02
C SER A 327 25.90 16.11 15.08
N ARG A 328 24.59 16.39 14.92
CA ARG A 328 23.79 17.14 15.90
C ARG A 328 23.77 16.47 17.28
N TYR A 329 23.54 15.15 17.34
CA TYR A 329 23.46 14.43 18.60
C TYR A 329 24.81 14.04 19.18
N ALA A 330 25.85 13.90 18.35
CA ALA A 330 27.22 13.72 18.84
C ALA A 330 27.75 14.97 19.57
N ALA A 331 27.34 16.16 19.14
CA ALA A 331 27.71 17.43 19.76
C ALA A 331 26.95 17.72 21.07
N ALA A 332 25.75 17.17 21.25
CA ALA A 332 25.00 17.26 22.50
C ALA A 332 25.63 16.31 23.52
N ARG A 333 26.26 16.84 24.58
CA ARG A 333 26.85 16.03 25.67
C ARG A 333 25.74 15.28 26.43
N GLY A 334 25.40 14.10 25.94
CA GLY A 334 24.43 13.18 26.50
C GLY A 334 24.26 12.01 25.55
N GLY A 335 25.02 10.92 25.78
CA GLY A 335 25.12 9.73 24.91
C GLY A 335 23.86 8.86 24.82
N ALA A 336 22.67 9.45 24.89
CA ALA A 336 21.39 8.77 24.92
C ALA A 336 20.73 8.61 23.54
N VAL A 337 21.29 9.18 22.46
CA VAL A 337 20.68 9.11 21.11
C VAL A 337 21.63 8.48 20.09
N GLY A 338 21.26 7.32 19.57
CA GLY A 338 21.91 6.68 18.42
C GLY A 338 21.21 7.03 17.12
N VAL A 339 21.96 7.36 16.06
CA VAL A 339 21.41 7.62 14.72
C VAL A 339 21.93 6.57 13.76
N PHE A 340 21.04 5.97 12.98
CA PHE A 340 21.33 4.82 12.11
C PHE A 340 20.70 5.01 10.74
N GLN A 341 21.40 4.58 9.69
CA GLN A 341 20.88 4.50 8.33
C GLN A 341 21.33 3.16 7.73
N PRO A 342 20.41 2.27 7.32
CA PRO A 342 20.79 0.96 6.77
C PRO A 342 21.46 1.08 5.40
N THR A 343 20.86 1.84 4.49
CA THR A 343 21.37 2.05 3.14
C THR A 343 21.22 3.51 2.68
N HIS A 344 21.94 3.88 1.63
CA HIS A 344 21.91 5.19 0.98
C HIS A 344 22.21 5.00 -0.51
N GLU A 345 21.34 4.27 -1.22
CA GLU A 345 21.59 3.78 -2.58
C GLU A 345 21.65 4.87 -3.67
N GLU A 346 21.41 6.16 -3.32
CA GLU A 346 21.42 7.37 -4.16
C GLU A 346 20.41 7.40 -5.32
N ARG A 347 20.01 6.23 -5.83
CA ARG A 347 19.08 6.03 -6.94
C ARG A 347 18.14 4.87 -6.62
N GLN A 348 16.88 5.04 -7.00
CA GLN A 348 15.89 3.97 -6.97
C GLN A 348 16.14 3.01 -8.14
N ALA A 349 16.36 1.73 -7.84
CA ALA A 349 16.61 0.68 -8.82
C ALA A 349 15.53 -0.42 -8.72
N THR A 350 14.29 -0.06 -9.04
CA THR A 350 13.10 -0.92 -8.87
C THR A 350 13.21 -2.26 -9.60
N GLU A 351 13.96 -2.34 -10.71
CA GLU A 351 14.17 -3.57 -11.50
C GLU A 351 15.22 -4.51 -10.87
N SER A 352 15.83 -4.13 -9.74
CA SER A 352 16.83 -4.94 -9.04
C SER A 352 16.22 -5.63 -7.81
N LEU A 353 16.21 -6.96 -7.82
CA LEU A 353 15.78 -7.76 -6.67
C LEU A 353 16.61 -7.44 -5.41
N ALA A 354 17.92 -7.24 -5.56
CA ALA A 354 18.79 -6.90 -4.43
C ALA A 354 18.43 -5.54 -3.82
N HIS A 355 18.11 -4.55 -4.65
CA HIS A 355 17.63 -3.23 -4.21
C HIS A 355 16.28 -3.35 -3.50
N ASN A 356 15.32 -4.09 -4.09
CA ASN A 356 13.99 -4.26 -3.50
C ASN A 356 14.03 -5.02 -2.17
N ARG A 357 14.93 -6.00 -2.00
CA ARG A 357 15.12 -6.67 -0.69
C ARG A 357 15.59 -5.70 0.40
N LYS A 358 16.51 -4.79 0.09
CA LYS A 358 16.97 -3.74 1.02
C LYS A 358 15.86 -2.74 1.33
N ALA A 359 15.16 -2.26 0.30
CA ALA A 359 14.03 -1.34 0.44
C ALA A 359 12.92 -1.96 1.32
N LEU A 360 12.58 -3.23 1.09
CA LEU A 360 11.59 -3.94 1.91
C LEU A 360 12.07 -4.07 3.36
N ALA A 361 13.35 -4.39 3.57
CA ALA A 361 13.90 -4.47 4.91
C ALA A 361 13.82 -3.13 5.66
N GLU A 362 14.07 -2.02 4.97
CA GLU A 362 13.93 -0.67 5.54
C GLU A 362 12.49 -0.32 5.90
N ILE A 363 11.49 -0.67 5.05
CA ILE A 363 10.07 -0.53 5.38
C ILE A 363 9.74 -1.25 6.70
N TYR A 364 10.21 -2.49 6.85
CA TYR A 364 9.99 -3.27 8.06
C TYR A 364 10.75 -2.76 9.29
N LEU A 365 11.97 -2.24 9.11
CA LEU A 365 12.71 -1.63 10.21
C LEU A 365 12.03 -0.36 10.70
N LEU A 366 11.53 0.48 9.77
CA LEU A 366 10.71 1.65 10.13
C LEU A 366 9.46 1.22 10.86
N SER A 367 8.79 0.14 10.42
CA SER A 367 7.52 -0.28 11.02
C SER A 367 7.63 -0.76 12.48
N PHE A 368 8.84 -0.96 13.00
CA PHE A 368 9.09 -1.28 14.41
C PHE A 368 9.23 -0.03 15.31
N SER A 369 9.22 1.16 14.71
CA SER A 369 9.40 2.42 15.45
C SER A 369 8.18 2.76 16.30
N ASP A 370 8.42 3.37 17.46
CA ASP A 370 7.37 3.91 18.32
C ASP A 370 6.71 5.14 17.68
N GLU A 371 7.49 5.94 16.97
CA GLU A 371 7.06 7.13 16.26
C GLU A 371 7.65 7.19 14.85
N LEU A 372 6.88 7.73 13.93
CA LEU A 372 7.30 7.90 12.54
C LEU A 372 7.19 9.36 12.11
N LEU A 373 8.23 9.84 11.46
CA LEU A 373 8.23 11.02 10.63
C LEU A 373 8.40 10.56 9.18
N THR A 374 7.42 10.84 8.33
CA THR A 374 7.38 10.37 6.92
C THR A 374 7.34 11.53 5.95
N SER A 375 7.66 11.28 4.68
CA SER A 375 7.51 12.29 3.63
C SER A 375 6.14 12.21 2.96
N GLY A 376 5.53 13.36 2.68
CA GLY A 376 4.27 13.44 1.95
C GLY A 376 4.34 12.74 0.59
N LEU A 377 3.21 12.17 0.14
CA LEU A 377 3.07 11.37 -1.07
C LEU A 377 3.89 10.06 -1.08
N SER A 378 4.62 9.75 0.00
CA SER A 378 5.51 8.59 0.02
C SER A 378 4.79 7.31 0.40
N THR A 379 4.49 6.49 -0.59
CA THR A 379 3.91 5.15 -0.38
C THR A 379 4.81 4.24 0.45
N PHE A 380 6.13 4.43 0.39
CA PHE A 380 7.09 3.78 1.30
C PHE A 380 6.79 4.11 2.77
N GLY A 381 6.56 5.39 3.07
CA GLY A 381 6.16 5.87 4.39
C GLY A 381 4.77 5.37 4.81
N TYR A 382 3.80 5.37 3.88
CA TYR A 382 2.45 4.86 4.16
C TYR A 382 2.46 3.39 4.55
N VAL A 383 3.23 2.55 3.85
CA VAL A 383 3.34 1.12 4.17
C VAL A 383 3.98 0.93 5.53
N ALA A 384 5.08 1.64 5.84
CA ALA A 384 5.73 1.56 7.14
C ALA A 384 4.78 1.94 8.29
N ALA A 385 4.04 3.05 8.13
CA ALA A 385 3.04 3.50 9.10
C ALA A 385 1.89 2.50 9.27
N SER A 386 1.37 1.97 8.16
CA SER A 386 0.31 0.96 8.15
C SER A 386 0.75 -0.31 8.89
N LEU A 387 1.96 -0.81 8.63
CA LEU A 387 2.48 -2.00 9.32
C LEU A 387 2.73 -1.75 10.82
N ALA A 388 3.24 -0.57 11.16
CA ALA A 388 3.48 -0.15 12.54
C ALA A 388 2.18 0.05 13.34
N GLY A 389 1.09 0.40 12.66
CA GLY A 389 -0.13 0.83 13.33
C GLY A 389 0.04 2.20 13.98
N VAL A 390 0.82 3.11 13.39
CA VAL A 390 1.09 4.43 13.97
C VAL A 390 0.67 5.54 13.01
N ARG A 391 0.12 6.61 13.57
CA ARG A 391 -0.18 7.84 12.83
C ARG A 391 1.09 8.69 12.72
N PRO A 392 1.70 8.84 11.53
CA PRO A 392 2.99 9.54 11.39
C PRO A 392 2.86 11.07 11.50
N ALA A 393 3.96 11.76 11.77
CA ALA A 393 4.11 13.17 11.43
C ALA A 393 4.60 13.27 9.96
N ILE A 394 3.79 13.85 9.08
CA ILE A 394 4.03 13.84 7.63
C ILE A 394 4.64 15.18 7.22
N LEU A 395 5.91 15.17 6.81
CA LEU A 395 6.54 16.32 6.16
C LEU A 395 5.75 16.70 4.91
N LEU A 396 5.30 17.96 4.85
CA LEU A 396 4.57 18.42 3.68
C LEU A 396 5.49 18.48 2.46
N THR A 397 4.93 18.12 1.30
CA THR A 397 5.64 18.11 0.03
C THR A 397 6.02 19.53 -0.39
N ALA A 398 7.27 19.72 -0.81
CA ALA A 398 7.79 20.98 -1.30
C ALA A 398 7.39 21.23 -2.76
N PHE A 399 6.08 21.41 -3.02
CA PHE A 399 5.57 21.72 -4.35
C PHE A 399 6.25 22.98 -4.91
N ASP A 400 6.47 22.99 -6.23
CA ASP A 400 7.19 24.04 -6.96
C ASP A 400 8.61 24.32 -6.41
N HIS A 401 9.25 23.31 -5.81
CA HIS A 401 10.57 23.41 -5.18
C HIS A 401 10.64 24.45 -4.04
N LYS A 402 9.52 24.68 -3.35
CA LYS A 402 9.44 25.65 -2.25
C LYS A 402 9.25 24.94 -0.91
N VAL A 403 10.04 25.36 0.08
CA VAL A 403 9.88 24.89 1.46
C VAL A 403 8.48 25.26 1.96
N PRO A 404 7.68 24.28 2.41
CA PRO A 404 6.33 24.55 2.91
C PRO A 404 6.37 25.44 4.16
N ALA A 405 5.45 26.41 4.25
CA ALA A 405 5.33 27.27 5.43
C ALA A 405 4.98 26.48 6.69
N THR A 406 4.10 25.47 6.56
CA THR A 406 3.87 24.46 7.60
C THR A 406 4.80 23.28 7.34
N PRO A 407 5.73 22.94 8.24
CA PRO A 407 6.76 21.94 7.94
C PRO A 407 6.20 20.51 7.86
N CYS A 408 5.19 20.19 8.66
CA CYS A 408 4.51 18.91 8.64
C CYS A 408 3.12 18.97 9.28
N ARG A 409 2.36 17.88 9.13
CA ARG A 409 1.09 17.65 9.82
C ARG A 409 1.09 16.28 10.49
N ARG A 410 0.58 16.18 11.71
CA ARG A 410 0.28 14.88 12.31
C ARG A 410 -0.89 14.24 11.56
N ALA A 411 -0.70 12.99 11.13
CA ALA A 411 -1.77 12.22 10.53
C ALA A 411 -2.89 12.00 11.56
N VAL A 412 -4.13 12.23 11.15
CA VAL A 412 -5.32 11.91 11.96
C VAL A 412 -5.65 10.44 11.85
N SER A 413 -5.36 9.82 10.70
CA SER A 413 -5.51 8.40 10.44
C SER A 413 -4.20 7.79 9.91
N MET A 414 -3.89 6.55 10.32
CA MET A 414 -2.71 5.81 9.84
C MET A 414 -2.88 5.23 8.43
N GLU A 415 -4.07 5.36 7.83
CA GLU A 415 -4.36 4.85 6.50
C GLU A 415 -3.54 5.54 5.40
N PRO A 416 -3.12 4.80 4.37
CA PRO A 416 -2.48 5.37 3.19
C PRO A 416 -3.42 6.30 2.43
N CYS A 417 -2.84 7.31 1.78
CA CYS A 417 -3.58 8.16 0.86
C CYS A 417 -3.81 7.46 -0.49
N ASN A 418 -5.06 7.41 -0.96
CA ASN A 418 -5.33 7.23 -2.37
C ASN A 418 -4.98 8.51 -3.11
N LEU A 419 -3.89 8.50 -3.88
CA LEU A 419 -3.37 9.69 -4.56
C LEU A 419 -4.18 10.08 -5.80
N THR A 420 -4.89 9.13 -6.40
CA THR A 420 -5.74 9.35 -7.59
C THR A 420 -7.12 8.73 -7.37
N PRO A 421 -7.98 9.32 -6.51
CA PRO A 421 -9.37 8.90 -6.44
C PRO A 421 -10.13 9.21 -7.74
N PRO A 422 -11.20 8.46 -8.06
CA PRO A 422 -12.06 8.81 -9.17
C PRO A 422 -12.67 10.19 -8.94
N ARG A 423 -12.57 11.05 -9.95
CA ARG A 423 -13.17 12.38 -9.99
C ARG A 423 -14.04 12.52 -11.22
N ASP A 424 -15.11 13.28 -11.06
CA ASP A 424 -16.02 13.65 -12.15
C ASP A 424 -16.60 12.41 -12.86
N VAL A 425 -16.97 11.39 -12.07
CA VAL A 425 -17.61 10.17 -12.56
C VAL A 425 -19.08 10.19 -12.13
N GLU A 426 -19.97 10.14 -13.10
CA GLU A 426 -21.41 9.97 -12.87
C GLU A 426 -21.74 8.48 -12.85
N CYS A 427 -22.00 7.96 -11.65
CA CYS A 427 -22.51 6.60 -11.49
C CYS A 427 -24.04 6.59 -11.49
N ARG A 428 -24.64 5.59 -12.15
CA ARG A 428 -26.10 5.40 -12.26
C ARG A 428 -26.65 4.41 -11.23
N GLY A 429 -25.77 3.61 -10.62
CA GLY A 429 -26.13 2.61 -9.63
C GLY A 429 -26.68 3.19 -8.34
N LYS A 430 -26.88 2.31 -7.34
CA LYS A 430 -27.40 2.69 -6.03
C LYS A 430 -26.54 3.81 -5.43
N ALA A 431 -27.19 4.89 -5.02
CA ALA A 431 -26.49 6.00 -4.36
C ALA A 431 -25.97 5.58 -2.99
N VAL A 432 -24.80 6.12 -2.66
CA VAL A 432 -24.18 6.02 -1.34
C VAL A 432 -24.72 7.13 -0.43
N ASP A 433 -24.88 6.81 0.87
CA ASP A 433 -25.12 7.83 1.89
C ASP A 433 -23.93 8.81 1.94
N LYS A 434 -24.20 10.07 1.63
CA LYS A 434 -23.17 11.11 1.52
C LYS A 434 -22.58 11.48 2.88
N GLU A 435 -23.37 11.44 3.94
CA GLU A 435 -22.90 11.77 5.29
C GLU A 435 -22.01 10.66 5.84
N ASP A 436 -22.40 9.39 5.63
CA ASP A 436 -21.59 8.23 5.98
C ASP A 436 -20.28 8.18 5.18
N LEU A 437 -20.34 8.44 3.87
CA LEU A 437 -19.15 8.54 3.03
C LEU A 437 -18.21 9.64 3.49
N ALA A 438 -18.73 10.84 3.76
CA ALA A 438 -17.92 11.97 4.22
C ALA A 438 -17.33 11.79 5.63
N ARG A 439 -17.93 10.92 6.45
CA ARG A 439 -17.38 10.52 7.75
C ARG A 439 -16.12 9.68 7.57
N HIS A 440 -16.19 8.65 6.73
CA HIS A 440 -15.15 7.65 6.61
C HIS A 440 -14.11 7.91 5.52
N VAL A 441 -14.44 8.72 4.52
CA VAL A 441 -13.52 9.04 3.41
C VAL A 441 -13.36 10.56 3.33
N ARG A 442 -12.16 11.03 3.68
CA ARG A 442 -11.83 12.46 3.68
C ARG A 442 -10.51 12.72 2.96
N VAL A 443 -10.24 14.00 2.70
CA VAL A 443 -9.02 14.46 2.04
C VAL A 443 -7.78 14.12 2.89
N CYS A 444 -6.69 13.73 2.23
CA CYS A 444 -5.43 13.41 2.89
C CYS A 444 -4.75 14.67 3.44
N GLU A 445 -3.99 14.53 4.52
CA GLU A 445 -3.29 15.65 5.17
C GLU A 445 -2.14 16.20 4.31
N ASP A 446 -1.59 15.36 3.44
CA ASP A 446 -0.40 15.61 2.62
C ASP A 446 -0.68 15.71 1.11
N TRP A 447 -1.93 15.47 0.68
CA TRP A 447 -2.37 15.64 -0.70
C TRP A 447 -3.82 16.07 -0.78
N GLU A 448 -4.06 17.32 -1.17
CA GLU A 448 -5.41 17.91 -1.23
C GLU A 448 -6.31 17.24 -2.27
N HIS A 449 -5.72 16.59 -3.27
CA HIS A 449 -6.48 15.88 -4.28
C HIS A 449 -6.71 14.40 -3.96
N GLY A 450 -6.07 13.88 -2.92
CA GLY A 450 -6.21 12.49 -2.49
C GLY A 450 -7.30 12.30 -1.46
N VAL A 451 -7.66 11.04 -1.22
CA VAL A 451 -8.58 10.65 -0.14
C VAL A 451 -8.06 9.45 0.61
N LYS A 452 -8.43 9.31 1.88
CA LYS A 452 -8.12 8.13 2.68
C LYS A 452 -9.22 7.81 3.67
N PHE A 453 -9.08 6.64 4.30
CA PHE A 453 -9.99 6.19 5.34
C PHE A 453 -9.73 6.89 6.68
N PHE A 454 -10.82 7.16 7.39
CA PHE A 454 -10.84 7.66 8.75
C PHE A 454 -11.95 6.96 9.54
N ASP A 455 -11.78 6.88 10.85
CA ASP A 455 -12.82 6.42 11.78
C ASP A 455 -13.86 7.51 12.08
#